data_AF-A0A1R1JSD0-F1
#
_entry.id   AF-A0A1R1JSD0-F1
#
_cell.length_a   1.000
_cell.length_b   1.000
_cell.length_c   1.000
_cell.angle_alpha   90.00
_cell.angle_beta   90.00
_cell.angle_gamma   90.00
#
_symmetry.space_group_name_H-M   'P 1'
#
loop_
_entity.id
_entity.type
_entity.pdbx_description
1 polymer ?
#
loop_
_entity_poly.entity_id
_entity_poly.type
_entity_poly.pdbx_seq_one_letter_code
_entity_poly.pdbx_strand_id
1 'polypeptide(L)'
;MIPFIGFAPDLDPTTPGVITDCSMLVPGTKGMRAAPKSVDSGLPALPGAVHGAAAVTRLDNAKRLIVGTNNQLFERVSLAWSDVSRAGGYSTITDNRWRFAQFGNATLASNSADPIQQSVSGAFSDIAGAPKAQIIEVTQGFVFAFNTDDPLFGDSPDRWWCSGIYDHTVWAPSIASQCASGRLLDSPGEILAGRALGSDMIAYKERSMYIGRYQGPPVVWAWQMVPGEIGATNQECVVSIGTAHVFIGWDNFYIFDGTRPQAIGDSVKSWFFRDLNQTYRYRVIGQHDAISGLVIWYYPSNSSTDGSIDSAIVYNYRRNQWGRANRRIEAVIDYASAQITYDSLGDLYATYEDLPQIPYDSPFWLSASVVPAIVGVDHKVASLTGDGEESMAMTGDFGDDWQYSTLQGVRLRFAQNPATGACQTFHHSGVGTPLEIGVASVLADGKFDVLRSARFHRAQMTFTGNMELIGFEPRMQADGER
;
A
#
# COMPACT_ATOMS: atom_id res chain seq x y z
N MET A 1 8.15 -4.96 32.12
CA MET A 1 8.13 -4.27 30.81
C MET A 1 6.91 -4.65 29.98
N ILE A 2 6.24 -3.65 29.43
CA ILE A 2 5.02 -3.79 28.63
C ILE A 2 5.40 -3.78 27.14
N PRO A 3 5.08 -4.84 26.36
CA PRO A 3 5.34 -4.87 24.92
C PRO A 3 4.35 -3.99 24.15
N PHE A 4 4.79 -3.39 23.05
CA PHE A 4 3.88 -2.66 22.17
C PHE A 4 3.04 -3.62 21.32
N ILE A 5 1.73 -3.38 21.28
CA ILE A 5 0.79 -4.16 20.45
C ILE A 5 0.57 -3.55 19.05
N GLY A 6 1.10 -2.34 18.81
CA GLY A 6 1.01 -1.63 17.54
C GLY A 6 0.08 -0.41 17.62
N PHE A 7 -0.09 0.27 16.49
CA PHE A 7 -1.00 1.41 16.36
C PHE A 7 -2.46 0.95 16.47
N ALA A 8 -3.15 1.36 17.52
CA ALA A 8 -4.49 0.88 17.81
C ALA A 8 -5.31 1.98 18.51
N PRO A 9 -5.57 3.11 17.83
CA PRO A 9 -6.22 4.28 18.40
C PRO A 9 -7.68 4.05 18.82
N ASP A 10 -8.34 3.01 18.30
CA ASP A 10 -9.73 2.72 18.64
C ASP A 10 -9.87 1.78 19.84
N LEU A 11 -8.76 1.19 20.31
CA LEU A 11 -8.76 0.46 21.57
C LEU A 11 -8.80 1.43 22.76
N ASP A 12 -9.23 0.93 23.91
CA ASP A 12 -9.18 1.69 25.15
C ASP A 12 -7.74 2.20 25.38
N PRO A 13 -7.52 3.51 25.58
CA PRO A 13 -6.21 4.07 25.83
C PRO A 13 -5.48 3.43 27.02
N THR A 14 -6.19 2.85 27.99
CA THR A 14 -5.60 2.15 29.14
C THR A 14 -5.08 0.75 28.81
N THR A 15 -5.33 0.24 27.59
CA THR A 15 -4.84 -1.06 27.13
C THR A 15 -3.31 -1.10 27.18
N PRO A 16 -2.69 -2.02 27.94
CA PRO A 16 -1.24 -2.08 28.04
C PRO A 16 -0.57 -2.25 26.68
N GLY A 17 0.37 -1.35 26.34
CA GLY A 17 1.16 -1.45 25.12
C GLY A 17 0.50 -0.87 23.87
N VAL A 18 -0.71 -0.28 24.00
CA VAL A 18 -1.36 0.40 22.88
C VAL A 18 -0.57 1.63 22.45
N ILE A 19 -0.51 1.86 21.14
CA ILE A 19 -0.03 3.11 20.56
C ILE A 19 -1.25 3.89 20.07
N THR A 20 -1.58 5.00 20.74
CA THR A 20 -2.78 5.80 20.42
C THR A 20 -2.56 6.77 19.26
N ASP A 21 -1.31 7.15 19.01
CA ASP A 21 -0.91 7.92 17.84
C ASP A 21 0.52 7.56 17.43
N CYS A 22 0.82 7.64 16.15
CA CYS A 22 2.18 7.48 15.64
C CYS A 22 2.39 8.19 14.31
N SER A 23 3.65 8.48 14.01
CA SER A 23 4.08 8.93 12.68
C SER A 23 5.35 8.17 12.26
N MET A 24 5.44 7.83 10.98
CA MET A 24 6.59 7.11 10.38
C MET A 24 7.05 5.90 11.21
N LEU A 25 6.10 5.15 11.76
CA LEU A 25 6.34 4.02 12.64
C LEU A 25 5.55 2.82 12.13
N VAL A 26 6.26 1.78 11.69
CA VAL A 26 5.69 0.59 11.05
C VAL A 26 6.05 -0.67 11.84
N PRO A 27 5.24 -1.74 11.81
CA PRO A 27 5.60 -2.97 12.50
C PRO A 27 6.83 -3.64 11.85
N GLY A 28 7.88 -3.83 12.64
CA GLY A 28 9.12 -4.50 12.28
C GLY A 28 9.10 -6.01 12.57
N THR A 29 10.28 -6.63 12.67
CA THR A 29 10.44 -8.08 12.89
C THR A 29 10.45 -8.49 14.36
N LYS A 30 10.76 -7.55 15.27
CA LYS A 30 10.80 -7.71 16.73
C LYS A 30 9.85 -6.75 17.43
N GLY A 31 9.72 -5.51 16.96
CA GLY A 31 8.84 -4.48 17.54
C GLY A 31 8.25 -3.55 16.49
N MET A 32 8.08 -2.28 16.84
CA MET A 32 7.76 -1.18 15.93
C MET A 32 9.07 -0.54 15.45
N ARG A 33 9.26 -0.37 14.15
CA ARG A 33 10.47 0.23 13.57
C ARG A 33 10.15 1.57 12.88
N ALA A 34 11.16 2.44 12.76
CA ALA A 34 11.02 3.63 11.92
C ALA A 34 10.75 3.23 10.47
N ALA A 35 9.86 3.95 9.79
CA ALA A 35 9.63 3.78 8.37
C ALA A 35 10.90 4.18 7.60
N PRO A 36 11.31 3.43 6.56
CA PRO A 36 12.51 3.75 5.79
C PRO A 36 12.29 4.99 4.92
N LYS A 37 13.21 5.95 4.93
CA LYS A 37 13.14 7.15 4.07
C LYS A 37 13.10 6.76 2.58
N SER A 38 12.43 7.60 1.79
CA SER A 38 12.49 7.51 0.33
C SER A 38 13.85 7.98 -0.18
N VAL A 39 14.46 7.25 -1.11
CA VAL A 39 15.72 7.62 -1.77
C VAL A 39 15.51 7.71 -3.27
N ASP A 40 15.96 8.79 -3.90
CA ASP A 40 15.86 8.98 -5.36
C ASP A 40 16.52 7.79 -6.07
N SER A 41 15.79 7.18 -7.01
CA SER A 41 16.28 6.04 -7.80
C SER A 41 17.22 6.45 -8.94
N GLY A 42 17.51 7.74 -9.09
CA GLY A 42 18.41 8.29 -10.11
C GLY A 42 17.77 8.45 -11.48
N LEU A 43 16.44 8.37 -11.58
CA LEU A 43 15.71 8.55 -12.82
C LEU A 43 15.27 10.02 -12.99
N PRO A 44 15.25 10.55 -14.23
CA PRO A 44 14.72 11.88 -14.47
C PRO A 44 13.22 11.94 -14.12
N ALA A 45 12.73 13.14 -13.82
CA ALA A 45 11.31 13.36 -13.59
C ALA A 45 10.50 13.00 -14.84
N LEU A 46 9.35 12.35 -14.64
CA LEU A 46 8.39 12.13 -15.73
C LEU A 46 7.76 13.47 -16.16
N PRO A 47 7.33 13.59 -17.44
CA PRO A 47 6.84 14.85 -17.97
C PRO A 47 5.46 15.28 -17.45
N GLY A 48 4.84 14.50 -16.56
CA GLY A 48 3.59 14.84 -15.89
C GLY A 48 3.24 13.84 -14.80
N ALA A 49 2.12 14.12 -14.11
CA ALA A 49 1.62 13.30 -13.00
C ALA A 49 1.44 11.83 -13.39
N VAL A 50 1.81 10.94 -12.48
CA VAL A 50 1.74 9.49 -12.71
C VAL A 50 0.41 8.92 -12.21
N HIS A 51 -0.30 8.25 -13.12
CA HIS A 51 -1.61 7.64 -12.86
C HIS A 51 -1.58 6.11 -12.78
N GLY A 52 -0.42 5.48 -12.94
CA GLY A 52 -0.24 4.05 -12.73
C GLY A 52 1.14 3.60 -13.16
N ALA A 53 1.65 2.54 -12.56
CA ALA A 53 2.95 1.99 -12.90
C ALA A 53 2.98 0.49 -12.66
N ALA A 54 3.86 -0.20 -13.38
CA ALA A 54 4.10 -1.61 -13.19
C ALA A 54 5.55 -1.98 -13.49
N ALA A 55 6.14 -2.79 -12.62
CA ALA A 55 7.32 -3.56 -12.95
C ALA A 55 6.92 -4.98 -13.35
N VAL A 56 7.24 -5.35 -14.58
CA VAL A 56 6.92 -6.65 -15.14
C VAL A 56 8.18 -7.42 -15.48
N THR A 57 8.11 -8.74 -15.32
CA THR A 57 9.20 -9.65 -15.68
C THR A 57 8.79 -10.46 -16.89
N ARG A 58 9.61 -10.43 -17.94
CA ARG A 58 9.46 -11.28 -19.12
C ARG A 58 10.02 -12.69 -18.86
N LEU A 59 9.72 -13.63 -19.77
CA LEU A 59 10.18 -15.02 -19.68
C LEU A 59 11.70 -15.18 -19.82
N ASP A 60 12.38 -14.20 -20.42
CA ASP A 60 13.84 -14.08 -20.49
C ASP A 60 14.47 -13.46 -19.22
N ASN A 61 13.67 -13.26 -18.17
CA ASN A 61 14.01 -12.57 -16.92
C ASN A 61 14.34 -11.07 -17.09
N ALA A 62 14.12 -10.48 -18.27
CA ALA A 62 14.22 -9.05 -18.45
C ALA A 62 13.11 -8.34 -17.67
N LYS A 63 13.47 -7.29 -16.93
CA LYS A 63 12.55 -6.46 -16.15
C LYS A 63 12.21 -5.21 -16.96
N ARG A 64 10.92 -4.93 -17.14
CA ARG A 64 10.44 -3.67 -17.72
C ARG A 64 9.77 -2.87 -16.63
N LEU A 65 10.03 -1.57 -16.62
CA LEU A 65 9.35 -0.61 -15.76
C LEU A 65 8.52 0.29 -16.65
N ILE A 66 7.20 0.19 -16.53
CA ILE A 66 6.27 0.96 -17.34
C ILE A 66 5.50 1.90 -16.42
N VAL A 67 5.42 3.16 -16.82
CA VAL A 67 4.76 4.23 -16.07
C VAL A 67 3.81 4.95 -16.99
N GLY A 68 2.56 5.11 -16.57
CA GLY A 68 1.55 5.86 -17.29
C GLY A 68 1.28 7.22 -16.65
N THR A 69 1.36 8.26 -17.46
CA THR A 69 0.98 9.64 -17.10
C THR A 69 -0.43 9.94 -17.60
N ASN A 70 -0.87 11.19 -17.51
CA ASN A 70 -2.16 11.67 -18.02
C ASN A 70 -2.52 11.18 -19.43
N ASN A 71 -1.55 11.14 -20.35
CA ASN A 71 -1.80 10.89 -21.77
C ASN A 71 -0.64 10.20 -22.50
N GLN A 72 0.32 9.62 -21.76
CA GLN A 72 1.48 8.91 -22.32
C GLN A 72 1.86 7.70 -21.47
N LEU A 73 2.52 6.71 -22.09
CA LEU A 73 3.16 5.58 -21.42
C LEU A 73 4.66 5.68 -21.64
N PHE A 74 5.44 5.55 -20.57
CA PHE A 74 6.90 5.56 -20.59
C PHE A 74 7.45 4.21 -20.14
N GLU A 75 8.48 3.73 -20.83
CA GLU A 75 9.28 2.58 -20.40
C GLU A 75 10.66 3.06 -19.97
N ARG A 76 11.15 2.55 -18.84
CA ARG A 76 12.54 2.80 -18.42
C ARG A 76 13.49 2.07 -19.35
N VAL A 77 14.39 2.82 -19.98
CA VAL A 77 15.50 2.29 -20.78
C VAL A 77 16.80 2.86 -20.20
N SER A 78 17.59 2.02 -19.54
CA SER A 78 18.74 2.46 -18.73
C SER A 78 18.30 3.49 -17.66
N LEU A 79 18.95 4.65 -17.56
CA LEU A 79 18.58 5.76 -16.67
C LEU A 79 17.69 6.83 -17.33
N ALA A 80 16.93 6.48 -18.37
CA ALA A 80 16.06 7.41 -19.07
C ALA A 80 14.65 6.83 -19.30
N TRP A 81 13.69 7.74 -19.52
CA TRP A 81 12.33 7.39 -19.94
C TRP A 81 12.24 7.43 -21.47
N SER A 82 11.75 6.35 -22.06
CA SER A 82 11.40 6.27 -23.48
C SER A 82 9.88 6.25 -23.63
N ASP A 83 9.34 7.10 -24.49
CA ASP A 83 7.90 7.09 -24.80
C ASP A 83 7.55 5.83 -25.59
N VAL A 84 6.66 5.02 -25.03
CA VAL A 84 6.12 3.78 -25.61
C VAL A 84 4.61 3.89 -25.83
N SER A 85 4.07 5.09 -25.90
CA SER A 85 2.66 5.33 -26.22
C SER A 85 2.28 4.77 -27.58
N ARG A 86 1.02 4.35 -27.73
CA ARG A 86 0.51 3.95 -29.05
C ARG A 86 0.58 5.10 -30.06
N ALA A 87 0.57 4.75 -31.35
CA ALA A 87 0.39 5.72 -32.41
C ALA A 87 -0.91 6.50 -32.21
N GLY A 88 -0.85 7.83 -32.29
CA GLY A 88 -1.99 8.73 -32.06
C GLY A 88 -2.21 9.15 -30.60
N GLY A 89 -1.48 8.56 -29.64
CA GLY A 89 -1.53 8.96 -28.22
C GLY A 89 -2.82 8.54 -27.50
N TYR A 90 -3.02 9.12 -26.32
CA TYR A 90 -4.15 8.83 -25.42
C TYR A 90 -4.96 10.07 -25.11
N SER A 91 -6.23 9.87 -24.77
CA SER A 91 -7.04 10.93 -24.16
C SER A 91 -6.52 11.22 -22.75
N THR A 92 -6.59 12.48 -22.31
CA THR A 92 -6.18 12.86 -20.95
C THR A 92 -7.05 12.17 -19.91
N ILE A 93 -6.43 11.40 -19.04
CA ILE A 93 -7.06 10.75 -17.88
C ILE A 93 -6.91 11.69 -16.68
N THR A 94 -8.01 12.02 -16.00
CA THR A 94 -7.98 12.88 -14.80
C THR A 94 -8.23 12.10 -13.50
N ASP A 95 -9.20 11.18 -13.51
CA ASP A 95 -9.63 10.47 -12.30
C ASP A 95 -9.48 8.94 -12.39
N ASN A 96 -9.18 8.41 -13.57
CA ASN A 96 -8.87 6.99 -13.72
C ASN A 96 -7.35 6.73 -13.64
N ARG A 97 -6.98 5.45 -13.65
CA ARG A 97 -5.61 4.98 -13.52
C ARG A 97 -5.24 4.05 -14.65
N TRP A 98 -3.94 4.04 -14.98
CA TRP A 98 -3.37 2.99 -15.82
C TRP A 98 -3.27 1.71 -15.02
N ARG A 99 -3.79 0.62 -15.58
CA ARG A 99 -3.67 -0.71 -15.01
C ARG A 99 -2.97 -1.62 -16.00
N PHE A 100 -2.09 -2.45 -15.46
CA PHE A 100 -1.22 -3.30 -16.25
C PHE A 100 -1.40 -4.75 -15.83
N ALA A 101 -1.28 -5.66 -16.79
CA ALA A 101 -1.24 -7.10 -16.54
C ALA A 101 -0.20 -7.76 -17.44
N GLN A 102 0.50 -8.77 -16.93
CA GLN A 102 1.52 -9.48 -17.71
C GLN A 102 0.96 -10.83 -18.19
N PHE A 103 1.05 -11.09 -19.49
CA PHE A 103 0.65 -12.35 -20.12
C PHE A 103 1.80 -12.93 -20.94
N GLY A 104 2.53 -13.89 -20.36
CA GLY A 104 3.76 -14.40 -20.97
C GLY A 104 4.77 -13.27 -21.17
N ASN A 105 5.11 -12.95 -22.42
CA ASN A 105 5.97 -11.80 -22.77
C ASN A 105 5.20 -10.50 -23.10
N ALA A 106 3.89 -10.58 -23.29
CA ALA A 106 3.06 -9.42 -23.60
C ALA A 106 2.68 -8.69 -22.31
N THR A 107 2.99 -7.38 -22.25
CA THR A 107 2.48 -6.51 -21.20
C THR A 107 1.23 -5.82 -21.70
N LEU A 108 0.12 -5.99 -21.00
CA LEU A 108 -1.15 -5.35 -21.32
C LEU A 108 -1.32 -4.07 -20.52
N ALA A 109 -2.02 -3.09 -21.09
CA ALA A 109 -2.37 -1.84 -20.45
C ALA A 109 -3.83 -1.49 -20.71
N SER A 110 -4.49 -0.89 -19.71
CA SER A 110 -5.84 -0.37 -19.83
C SER A 110 -6.03 0.90 -19.00
N ASN A 111 -6.90 1.78 -19.47
CA ASN A 111 -7.19 3.09 -18.88
C ASN A 111 -8.68 3.47 -18.92
N SER A 112 -9.59 2.52 -19.20
CA SER A 112 -11.04 2.69 -19.43
C SER A 112 -11.48 3.60 -20.58
N ALA A 113 -10.60 4.43 -21.13
CA ALA A 113 -10.92 5.34 -22.23
C ALA A 113 -10.62 4.73 -23.60
N ASP A 114 -9.57 3.91 -23.65
CA ASP A 114 -9.04 3.27 -24.85
C ASP A 114 -9.18 1.75 -24.77
N PRO A 115 -9.30 1.06 -25.93
CA PRO A 115 -9.30 -0.40 -25.97
C PRO A 115 -8.08 -0.98 -25.26
N ILE A 116 -8.18 -2.17 -24.68
CA ILE A 116 -7.02 -2.84 -24.07
C ILE A 116 -5.90 -2.97 -25.11
N GLN A 117 -4.67 -2.67 -24.67
CA GLN A 117 -3.50 -2.63 -25.51
C GLN A 117 -2.45 -3.61 -25.04
N GLN A 118 -1.51 -3.93 -25.92
CA GLN A 118 -0.35 -4.75 -25.59
C GLN A 118 0.96 -4.14 -26.10
N SER A 119 2.04 -4.44 -25.39
CA SER A 119 3.42 -4.26 -25.84
C SER A 119 4.23 -5.50 -25.46
N VAL A 120 4.78 -6.19 -26.47
CA VAL A 120 5.84 -7.20 -26.26
C VAL A 120 7.19 -6.51 -26.15
N SER A 121 7.43 -5.48 -26.97
CA SER A 121 8.60 -4.60 -26.97
C SER A 121 8.26 -3.28 -27.65
N GLY A 122 8.80 -2.16 -27.15
CA GLY A 122 8.55 -0.84 -27.73
C GLY A 122 7.11 -0.36 -27.50
N ALA A 123 6.59 0.39 -28.46
CA ALA A 123 5.29 1.07 -28.35
C ALA A 123 4.12 0.10 -28.15
N PHE A 124 3.12 0.54 -27.39
CA PHE A 124 1.86 -0.16 -27.23
C PHE A 124 1.00 -0.12 -28.50
N SER A 125 0.17 -1.13 -28.67
CA SER A 125 -0.77 -1.25 -29.79
C SER A 125 -2.12 -1.82 -29.32
N ASP A 126 -3.21 -1.31 -29.88
CA ASP A 126 -4.57 -1.75 -29.56
C ASP A 126 -4.76 -3.23 -29.92
N ILE A 127 -5.40 -3.99 -29.04
CA ILE A 127 -5.81 -5.36 -29.34
C ILE A 127 -7.16 -5.29 -30.07
N ALA A 128 -7.18 -5.81 -31.30
CA ALA A 128 -8.39 -5.79 -32.12
C ALA A 128 -9.56 -6.53 -31.44
N GLY A 129 -10.69 -5.83 -31.31
CA GLY A 129 -11.90 -6.38 -30.69
C GLY A 129 -11.89 -6.43 -29.16
N ALA A 130 -10.80 -6.03 -28.50
CA ALA A 130 -10.78 -5.94 -27.04
C ALA A 130 -11.66 -4.79 -26.55
N PRO A 131 -12.38 -4.96 -25.42
CA PRO A 131 -13.17 -3.89 -24.83
C PRO A 131 -12.27 -2.79 -24.27
N LYS A 132 -12.82 -1.60 -24.04
CA LYS A 132 -12.24 -0.67 -23.07
C LYS A 132 -12.58 -1.21 -21.69
N ALA A 133 -11.63 -1.21 -20.78
CA ALA A 133 -11.84 -1.79 -19.45
C ALA A 133 -11.30 -0.86 -18.38
N GLN A 134 -12.00 -0.77 -17.25
CA GLN A 134 -11.42 -0.12 -16.09
C GLN A 134 -10.37 -1.04 -15.48
N ILE A 135 -10.64 -2.34 -15.33
CA ILE A 135 -9.78 -3.29 -14.62
C ILE A 135 -9.34 -4.39 -15.56
N ILE A 136 -8.06 -4.76 -15.48
CA ILE A 136 -7.51 -5.94 -16.15
C ILE A 136 -6.71 -6.79 -15.17
N GLU A 137 -6.80 -8.11 -15.30
CA GLU A 137 -6.08 -9.08 -14.45
C GLU A 137 -5.86 -10.38 -15.24
N VAL A 138 -4.83 -11.17 -14.89
CA VAL A 138 -4.54 -12.43 -15.59
C VAL A 138 -4.68 -13.61 -14.64
N THR A 139 -5.45 -14.63 -15.06
CA THR A 139 -5.57 -15.89 -14.32
C THR A 139 -5.92 -17.05 -15.25
N GLN A 140 -5.45 -18.26 -14.92
CA GLN A 140 -5.78 -19.50 -15.66
C GLN A 140 -5.56 -19.43 -17.19
N GLY A 141 -4.61 -18.61 -17.65
CA GLY A 141 -4.34 -18.43 -19.08
C GLY A 141 -5.34 -17.50 -19.81
N PHE A 142 -6.17 -16.77 -19.08
CA PHE A 142 -7.07 -15.75 -19.59
C PHE A 142 -6.61 -14.36 -19.15
N VAL A 143 -6.86 -13.36 -19.99
CA VAL A 143 -6.92 -11.95 -19.57
C VAL A 143 -8.37 -11.64 -19.23
N PHE A 144 -8.61 -11.22 -18.00
CA PHE A 144 -9.90 -10.68 -17.57
C PHE A 144 -9.97 -9.18 -17.79
N ALA A 145 -11.16 -8.71 -18.12
CA ALA A 145 -11.52 -7.31 -18.15
C ALA A 145 -12.84 -7.08 -17.41
N PHE A 146 -12.90 -6.07 -16.56
CA PHE A 146 -14.10 -5.68 -15.81
C PHE A 146 -14.41 -4.20 -15.96
N ASN A 147 -15.70 -3.86 -15.77
CA ASN A 147 -16.25 -2.53 -15.97
C ASN A 147 -15.89 -2.02 -17.37
N THR A 148 -16.61 -2.54 -18.36
CA THR A 148 -16.20 -2.47 -19.76
C THR A 148 -17.15 -1.64 -20.61
N ASP A 149 -16.58 -0.89 -21.54
CA ASP A 149 -17.28 -0.20 -22.63
C ASP A 149 -16.81 -0.75 -23.97
N ASP A 150 -17.74 -1.30 -24.76
CA ASP A 150 -17.45 -1.92 -26.04
C ASP A 150 -18.56 -1.67 -27.08
N PRO A 151 -18.27 -1.76 -28.40
CA PRO A 151 -19.28 -1.51 -29.43
C PRO A 151 -20.46 -2.50 -29.45
N LEU A 152 -20.35 -3.67 -28.81
CA LEU A 152 -21.36 -4.73 -28.84
C LEU A 152 -22.40 -4.55 -27.73
N PHE A 153 -21.98 -4.17 -26.52
CA PHE A 153 -22.84 -4.03 -25.35
C PHE A 153 -22.90 -2.60 -24.78
N GLY A 154 -22.11 -1.67 -25.29
CA GLY A 154 -21.97 -0.31 -24.76
C GLY A 154 -21.32 -0.30 -23.38
N ASP A 155 -21.45 0.83 -22.69
CA ASP A 155 -21.00 1.00 -21.30
C ASP A 155 -21.77 0.05 -20.36
N SER A 156 -21.07 -0.97 -19.87
CA SER A 156 -21.60 -2.02 -19.00
C SER A 156 -20.73 -2.19 -17.73
N PRO A 157 -20.93 -1.37 -16.69
CA PRO A 157 -20.07 -1.38 -15.50
C PRO A 157 -20.12 -2.66 -14.64
N ASP A 158 -21.16 -3.48 -14.82
CA ASP A 158 -21.36 -4.76 -14.12
C ASP A 158 -20.95 -6.00 -14.95
N ARG A 159 -20.31 -5.76 -16.11
CA ARG A 159 -19.89 -6.80 -17.05
C ARG A 159 -18.45 -7.23 -16.79
N TRP A 160 -18.21 -8.51 -17.04
CA TRP A 160 -16.89 -9.10 -17.15
C TRP A 160 -16.68 -9.69 -18.54
N TRP A 161 -15.42 -9.73 -18.95
CA TRP A 161 -14.94 -10.37 -20.16
C TRP A 161 -13.71 -11.22 -19.82
N CYS A 162 -13.52 -12.33 -20.55
CA CYS A 162 -12.24 -13.03 -20.61
C CYS A 162 -11.79 -13.19 -22.07
N SER A 163 -10.49 -13.07 -22.32
CA SER A 163 -9.88 -13.34 -23.62
C SER A 163 -10.06 -14.80 -24.07
N GLY A 164 -9.51 -15.16 -25.22
CA GLY A 164 -9.30 -16.56 -25.56
C GLY A 164 -8.35 -17.23 -24.56
N ILE A 165 -8.56 -18.52 -24.33
CA ILE A 165 -7.66 -19.31 -23.46
C ILE A 165 -6.26 -19.38 -24.10
N TYR A 166 -5.23 -19.03 -23.34
CA TYR A 166 -3.84 -18.93 -23.78
C TYR A 166 -3.58 -17.95 -24.94
N ASP A 167 -4.55 -17.10 -25.28
CA ASP A 167 -4.45 -16.09 -26.34
C ASP A 167 -5.10 -14.77 -25.91
N HIS A 168 -4.25 -13.83 -25.48
CA HIS A 168 -4.66 -12.50 -25.02
C HIS A 168 -5.18 -11.59 -26.14
N THR A 169 -5.06 -12.00 -27.41
CA THR A 169 -5.48 -11.19 -28.56
C THR A 169 -6.90 -11.49 -29.05
N VAL A 170 -7.50 -12.59 -28.56
CA VAL A 170 -8.84 -13.03 -28.98
C VAL A 170 -9.88 -12.54 -27.99
N TRP A 171 -10.79 -11.67 -28.46
CA TRP A 171 -11.90 -11.11 -27.67
C TRP A 171 -13.28 -11.35 -28.30
N ALA A 172 -13.34 -12.12 -29.38
CA ALA A 172 -14.60 -12.54 -29.98
C ALA A 172 -15.13 -13.81 -29.28
N PRO A 173 -16.33 -13.78 -28.69
CA PRO A 173 -16.88 -14.94 -27.99
C PRO A 173 -17.00 -16.17 -28.89
N SER A 174 -16.47 -17.30 -28.45
CA SER A 174 -16.55 -18.56 -29.18
C SER A 174 -16.29 -19.74 -28.25
N ILE A 175 -17.04 -20.83 -28.44
CA ILE A 175 -16.85 -22.09 -27.70
C ILE A 175 -15.43 -22.64 -27.92
N ALA A 176 -14.86 -22.45 -29.12
CA ALA A 176 -13.54 -22.96 -29.47
C ALA A 176 -12.39 -22.17 -28.81
N SER A 177 -12.48 -20.84 -28.79
CA SER A 177 -11.49 -19.99 -28.11
C SER A 177 -11.73 -19.91 -26.60
N GLN A 178 -12.92 -20.28 -26.15
CA GLN A 178 -13.41 -20.09 -24.78
C GLN A 178 -13.44 -18.62 -24.33
N CYS A 179 -13.35 -17.68 -25.27
CA CYS A 179 -13.62 -16.27 -24.99
C CYS A 179 -15.10 -16.13 -24.61
N ALA A 180 -15.36 -15.45 -23.50
CA ALA A 180 -16.69 -15.32 -22.93
C ALA A 180 -16.88 -13.94 -22.27
N SER A 181 -18.14 -13.56 -22.13
CA SER A 181 -18.58 -12.40 -21.36
C SER A 181 -19.84 -12.75 -20.58
N GLY A 182 -20.01 -12.09 -19.45
CA GLY A 182 -21.20 -12.19 -18.62
C GLY A 182 -21.39 -10.96 -17.76
N ARG A 183 -22.50 -10.93 -17.00
CA ARG A 183 -22.82 -9.85 -16.07
C ARG A 183 -23.01 -10.41 -14.67
N LEU A 184 -22.62 -9.63 -13.66
CA LEU A 184 -22.83 -9.96 -12.26
C LEU A 184 -24.07 -9.21 -11.75
N LEU A 185 -25.24 -9.84 -11.87
CA LEU A 185 -26.54 -9.17 -11.66
C LEU A 185 -27.15 -9.40 -10.27
N ASP A 186 -26.61 -10.32 -9.48
CA ASP A 186 -27.19 -10.72 -8.18
C ASP A 186 -27.09 -9.60 -7.12
N SER A 187 -26.24 -8.60 -7.35
CA SER A 187 -26.06 -7.43 -6.49
C SER A 187 -25.92 -6.15 -7.30
N PRO A 188 -26.37 -5.00 -6.78
CA PRO A 188 -26.28 -3.73 -7.47
C PRO A 188 -24.84 -3.19 -7.54
N GLY A 189 -24.63 -2.19 -8.38
CA GLY A 189 -23.36 -1.46 -8.50
C GLY A 189 -22.42 -2.03 -9.57
N GLU A 190 -21.40 -1.24 -9.87
CA GLU A 190 -20.33 -1.58 -10.80
C GLU A 190 -19.27 -2.48 -10.17
N ILE A 191 -18.44 -3.08 -11.01
CA ILE A 191 -17.26 -3.84 -10.58
C ILE A 191 -16.11 -2.84 -10.38
N LEU A 192 -15.68 -2.68 -9.12
CA LEU A 192 -14.67 -1.71 -8.70
C LEU A 192 -13.27 -2.32 -8.59
N ALA A 193 -13.17 -3.63 -8.38
CA ALA A 193 -11.90 -4.34 -8.39
C ALA A 193 -12.03 -5.77 -8.92
N GLY A 194 -10.93 -6.30 -9.43
CA GLY A 194 -10.74 -7.68 -9.85
C GLY A 194 -9.31 -8.10 -9.56
N ARG A 195 -9.13 -9.14 -8.73
CA ARG A 195 -7.81 -9.73 -8.42
C ARG A 195 -7.86 -11.25 -8.50
N ALA A 196 -6.80 -11.86 -9.02
CA ALA A 196 -6.66 -13.31 -9.07
C ALA A 196 -6.24 -13.86 -7.71
N LEU A 197 -6.94 -14.89 -7.25
CA LEU A 197 -6.61 -15.65 -6.03
C LEU A 197 -6.33 -17.10 -6.40
N GLY A 198 -5.07 -17.43 -6.66
CA GLY A 198 -4.69 -18.74 -7.19
C GLY A 198 -5.33 -18.98 -8.56
N SER A 199 -6.18 -20.00 -8.67
CA SER A 199 -6.95 -20.31 -9.88
C SER A 199 -8.21 -19.49 -10.05
N ASP A 200 -8.70 -18.90 -8.97
CA ASP A 200 -10.00 -18.27 -8.93
C ASP A 200 -9.86 -16.78 -9.25
N MET A 201 -10.87 -16.23 -9.91
CA MET A 201 -10.95 -14.80 -10.20
C MET A 201 -11.90 -14.16 -9.21
N ILE A 202 -11.44 -13.19 -8.41
CA ILE A 202 -12.30 -12.51 -7.44
C ILE A 202 -12.69 -11.14 -7.98
N ALA A 203 -13.98 -10.92 -8.17
CA ALA A 203 -14.53 -9.63 -8.57
C ALA A 203 -15.18 -8.95 -7.37
N TYR A 204 -14.86 -7.68 -7.14
CA TYR A 204 -15.38 -6.86 -6.06
C TYR A 204 -16.22 -5.74 -6.63
N LYS A 205 -17.44 -5.63 -6.12
CA LYS A 205 -18.23 -4.40 -6.18
C LYS A 205 -18.05 -3.63 -4.88
N GLU A 206 -18.78 -2.53 -4.72
CA GLU A 206 -18.70 -1.69 -3.51
C GLU A 206 -19.11 -2.43 -2.22
N ARG A 207 -20.18 -3.22 -2.28
CA ARG A 207 -20.76 -3.93 -1.11
C ARG A 207 -20.96 -5.43 -1.30
N SER A 208 -20.36 -6.01 -2.34
CA SER A 208 -20.47 -7.43 -2.63
C SER A 208 -19.24 -7.92 -3.37
N MET A 209 -18.94 -9.20 -3.26
CA MET A 209 -17.84 -9.84 -3.98
C MET A 209 -18.28 -11.18 -4.59
N TYR A 210 -17.65 -11.58 -5.67
CA TYR A 210 -17.94 -12.78 -6.43
C TYR A 210 -16.67 -13.59 -6.65
N ILE A 211 -16.80 -14.92 -6.59
CA ILE A 211 -15.75 -15.88 -6.95
C ILE A 211 -16.10 -16.45 -8.32
N GLY A 212 -15.24 -16.20 -9.30
CA GLY A 212 -15.27 -16.82 -10.60
C GLY A 212 -14.38 -18.06 -10.60
N ARG A 213 -14.95 -19.22 -10.97
CA ARG A 213 -14.22 -20.47 -11.14
C ARG A 213 -14.38 -20.98 -12.55
N TYR A 214 -13.26 -21.37 -13.15
CA TYR A 214 -13.25 -21.98 -14.47
C TYR A 214 -13.94 -23.35 -14.43
N GLN A 215 -14.90 -23.57 -15.33
CA GLN A 215 -15.64 -24.83 -15.49
C GLN A 215 -15.43 -25.44 -16.89
N GLY A 216 -14.96 -24.65 -17.84
CA GLY A 216 -14.88 -25.04 -19.25
C GLY A 216 -16.22 -24.91 -19.99
N PRO A 217 -16.26 -25.15 -21.31
CA PRO A 217 -17.47 -24.94 -22.11
C PRO A 217 -18.61 -25.89 -21.70
N PRO A 218 -19.89 -25.46 -21.78
CA PRO A 218 -20.38 -24.21 -22.37
C PRO A 218 -20.39 -23.00 -21.41
N VAL A 219 -20.24 -23.21 -20.10
CA VAL A 219 -20.20 -22.15 -19.10
C VAL A 219 -18.74 -21.96 -18.68
N VAL A 220 -17.97 -21.20 -19.47
CA VAL A 220 -16.51 -21.09 -19.31
C VAL A 220 -16.11 -20.75 -17.87
N TRP A 221 -16.79 -19.76 -17.28
CA TRP A 221 -16.60 -19.33 -15.89
C TRP A 221 -17.93 -19.30 -15.13
N ALA A 222 -18.00 -20.01 -14.01
CA ALA A 222 -19.11 -19.93 -13.08
C ALA A 222 -18.82 -18.91 -11.98
N TRP A 223 -19.70 -17.92 -11.84
CA TRP A 223 -19.60 -16.89 -10.81
C TRP A 223 -20.55 -17.18 -9.67
N GLN A 224 -20.04 -17.08 -8.44
CA GLN A 224 -20.82 -17.25 -7.23
C GLN A 224 -20.60 -16.05 -6.31
N MET A 225 -21.68 -15.42 -5.86
CA MET A 225 -21.60 -14.35 -4.87
C MET A 225 -21.14 -14.94 -3.52
N VAL A 226 -20.19 -14.28 -2.88
CA VAL A 226 -19.77 -14.61 -1.52
C VAL A 226 -20.83 -14.06 -0.55
N PRO A 227 -21.30 -14.86 0.42
CA PRO A 227 -22.25 -14.37 1.42
C PRO A 227 -21.70 -13.20 2.23
N GLY A 228 -22.51 -12.15 2.41
CA GLY A 228 -22.19 -10.95 3.18
C GLY A 228 -22.23 -9.68 2.34
N GLU A 229 -22.29 -8.53 3.02
CA GLU A 229 -22.27 -7.20 2.39
C GLU A 229 -20.86 -6.61 2.41
N ILE A 230 -19.90 -7.35 1.84
CA ILE A 230 -18.48 -6.97 1.85
C ILE A 230 -18.00 -6.81 0.40
N GLY A 231 -17.41 -5.66 0.11
CA GLY A 231 -16.85 -5.29 -1.17
C GLY A 231 -15.55 -4.52 -1.02
N ALA A 232 -15.06 -3.91 -2.10
CA ALA A 232 -13.85 -3.11 -2.11
C ALA A 232 -14.11 -1.69 -2.63
N THR A 233 -13.33 -0.73 -2.16
CA THR A 233 -13.46 0.68 -2.52
C THR A 233 -13.02 0.98 -3.96
N ASN A 234 -11.93 0.35 -4.40
CA ASN A 234 -11.35 0.50 -5.74
C ASN A 234 -10.37 -0.67 -6.01
N GLN A 235 -9.86 -0.76 -7.24
CA GLN A 235 -8.88 -1.79 -7.63
C GLN A 235 -7.61 -1.82 -6.78
N GLU A 236 -7.01 -0.65 -6.55
CA GLU A 236 -5.72 -0.54 -5.89
C GLU A 236 -5.81 -0.78 -4.38
N CYS A 237 -7.00 -0.66 -3.77
CA CYS A 237 -7.25 -1.05 -2.39
C CYS A 237 -7.10 -2.56 -2.18
N VAL A 238 -7.28 -3.39 -3.21
CA VAL A 238 -7.19 -4.85 -3.11
C VAL A 238 -5.75 -5.28 -3.39
N VAL A 239 -5.05 -5.63 -2.31
CA VAL A 239 -3.65 -6.05 -2.35
C VAL A 239 -3.58 -7.57 -2.21
N SER A 240 -3.00 -8.24 -3.21
CA SER A 240 -2.74 -9.68 -3.14
C SER A 240 -1.44 -9.94 -2.39
N ILE A 241 -1.51 -10.76 -1.34
CA ILE A 241 -0.32 -11.24 -0.60
C ILE A 241 0.14 -12.62 -1.08
N GLY A 242 -0.39 -13.09 -2.21
CA GLY A 242 -0.15 -14.42 -2.79
C GLY A 242 -1.12 -15.49 -2.29
N THR A 243 -1.32 -15.59 -0.97
CA THR A 243 -2.24 -16.59 -0.38
C THR A 243 -3.64 -16.06 -0.08
N ALA A 244 -3.80 -14.74 -0.01
CA ALA A 244 -5.04 -14.06 0.30
C ALA A 244 -5.05 -12.66 -0.30
N HIS A 245 -6.21 -12.03 -0.33
CA HIS A 245 -6.36 -10.60 -0.59
C HIS A 245 -6.57 -9.86 0.72
N VAL A 246 -5.81 -8.80 0.92
CA VAL A 246 -5.99 -7.85 2.02
C VAL A 246 -6.49 -6.54 1.42
N PHE A 247 -7.61 -6.03 1.91
CA PHE A 247 -8.29 -4.91 1.27
C PHE A 247 -9.10 -4.02 2.21
N ILE A 248 -9.42 -2.83 1.72
CA ILE A 248 -10.27 -1.84 2.38
C ILE A 248 -11.71 -1.98 1.86
N GLY A 249 -12.62 -2.40 2.74
CA GLY A 249 -14.04 -2.42 2.48
C GLY A 249 -14.71 -1.07 2.72
N TRP A 250 -16.04 -1.06 2.77
CA TRP A 250 -16.80 0.16 3.05
C TRP A 250 -16.71 0.61 4.52
N ASP A 251 -16.59 -0.34 5.44
CA ASP A 251 -16.71 -0.13 6.89
C ASP A 251 -15.51 -0.65 7.71
N ASN A 252 -14.71 -1.54 7.14
CA ASN A 252 -13.57 -2.16 7.81
C ASN A 252 -12.48 -2.58 6.83
N PHE A 253 -11.37 -3.05 7.38
CA PHE A 253 -10.32 -3.75 6.65
C PHE A 253 -10.58 -5.26 6.72
N TYR A 254 -10.36 -5.95 5.60
CA TYR A 254 -10.67 -7.36 5.47
C TYR A 254 -9.50 -8.14 4.89
N ILE A 255 -9.39 -9.40 5.30
CA ILE A 255 -8.57 -10.42 4.64
C ILE A 255 -9.49 -11.50 4.07
N PHE A 256 -9.23 -11.94 2.84
CA PHE A 256 -10.02 -12.95 2.15
C PHE A 256 -9.12 -13.99 1.49
N ASP A 257 -9.28 -15.25 1.90
CA ASP A 257 -8.49 -16.41 1.48
C ASP A 257 -9.21 -17.31 0.46
N GLY A 258 -10.38 -16.88 -0.03
CA GLY A 258 -11.23 -17.66 -0.95
C GLY A 258 -12.42 -18.34 -0.27
N THR A 259 -12.53 -18.26 1.06
CA THR A 259 -13.67 -18.84 1.81
C THR A 259 -14.65 -17.77 2.29
N ARG A 260 -14.27 -16.99 3.29
CA ARG A 260 -15.06 -15.91 3.88
C ARG A 260 -14.16 -14.74 4.27
N PRO A 261 -14.57 -13.49 4.02
CA PRO A 261 -13.81 -12.34 4.45
C PRO A 261 -13.80 -12.24 5.99
N GLN A 262 -12.62 -11.97 6.56
CA GLN A 262 -12.44 -11.75 7.99
C GLN A 262 -12.02 -10.30 8.24
N ALA A 263 -12.67 -9.64 9.21
CA ALA A 263 -12.31 -8.29 9.60
C ALA A 263 -10.99 -8.27 10.38
N ILE A 264 -10.11 -7.33 10.06
CA ILE A 264 -8.78 -7.16 10.69
C ILE A 264 -8.55 -5.76 11.26
N GLY A 265 -9.45 -4.82 10.98
CA GLY A 265 -9.27 -3.39 11.25
C GLY A 265 -9.94 -2.87 12.52
N ASP A 266 -10.47 -3.72 13.41
CA ASP A 266 -11.26 -3.26 14.56
C ASP A 266 -10.51 -2.31 15.51
N SER A 267 -9.19 -2.37 15.54
CA SER A 267 -8.33 -1.47 16.34
C SER A 267 -8.06 -0.11 15.70
N VAL A 268 -8.37 0.07 14.41
CA VAL A 268 -8.00 1.26 13.61
C VAL A 268 -9.12 1.84 12.74
N LYS A 269 -10.23 1.11 12.51
CA LYS A 269 -11.24 1.44 11.51
C LYS A 269 -11.90 2.80 11.74
N SER A 270 -12.31 3.11 12.97
CA SER A 270 -13.04 4.33 13.31
C SER A 270 -12.12 5.54 13.14
N TRP A 271 -10.87 5.42 13.58
CA TRP A 271 -9.83 6.40 13.30
C TRP A 271 -9.61 6.58 11.80
N PHE A 272 -9.44 5.49 11.05
CA PHE A 272 -9.13 5.53 9.63
C PHE A 272 -10.25 6.17 8.80
N PHE A 273 -11.50 5.73 8.97
CA PHE A 273 -12.63 6.26 8.19
C PHE A 273 -13.02 7.69 8.58
N ARG A 274 -12.60 8.18 9.75
CA ARG A 274 -12.67 9.60 10.12
C ARG A 274 -11.57 10.42 9.45
N ASP A 275 -10.38 9.85 9.33
CA ASP A 275 -9.22 10.50 8.72
C ASP A 275 -9.23 10.40 7.18
N LEU A 276 -9.92 9.42 6.58
CA LEU A 276 -10.03 9.28 5.13
C LEU A 276 -10.98 10.33 4.53
N ASN A 277 -10.54 11.01 3.47
CA ASN A 277 -11.46 11.84 2.67
C ASN A 277 -12.40 10.94 1.86
N GLN A 278 -13.67 10.90 2.27
CA GLN A 278 -14.68 10.03 1.68
C GLN A 278 -14.96 10.35 0.19
N THR A 279 -14.85 11.62 -0.21
CA THR A 279 -15.06 12.05 -1.61
C THR A 279 -14.01 11.46 -2.54
N TYR A 280 -12.74 11.40 -2.08
CA TYR A 280 -11.61 10.94 -2.88
C TYR A 280 -11.15 9.53 -2.52
N ARG A 281 -12.00 8.72 -1.87
CA ARG A 281 -11.67 7.32 -1.49
C ARG A 281 -11.31 6.43 -2.69
N TYR A 282 -11.77 6.77 -3.88
CA TYR A 282 -11.41 6.07 -5.12
C TYR A 282 -9.93 6.24 -5.52
N ARG A 283 -9.20 7.18 -4.89
CA ARG A 283 -7.77 7.43 -5.11
C ARG A 283 -6.84 6.67 -4.17
N VAL A 284 -7.36 5.87 -3.24
CA VAL A 284 -6.53 5.05 -2.33
C VAL A 284 -5.71 4.04 -3.14
N ILE A 285 -4.42 3.89 -2.81
CA ILE A 285 -3.49 3.00 -3.50
C ILE A 285 -2.85 2.03 -2.50
N GLY A 286 -2.92 0.74 -2.77
CA GLY A 286 -2.28 -0.31 -1.99
C GLY A 286 -0.94 -0.77 -2.58
N GLN A 287 0.01 -1.10 -1.71
CA GLN A 287 1.32 -1.66 -2.05
C GLN A 287 1.64 -2.85 -1.13
N HIS A 288 2.28 -3.89 -1.68
CA HIS A 288 2.74 -5.06 -0.92
C HIS A 288 4.26 -5.05 -0.80
N ASP A 289 4.77 -5.04 0.44
CA ASP A 289 6.16 -5.37 0.73
C ASP A 289 6.23 -6.82 1.22
N ALA A 290 6.54 -7.74 0.30
CA ALA A 290 6.65 -9.15 0.58
C ALA A 290 7.83 -9.50 1.51
N ILE A 291 8.92 -8.71 1.49
CA ILE A 291 10.11 -8.96 2.30
C ILE A 291 9.78 -8.70 3.77
N SER A 292 9.27 -7.50 4.08
CA SER A 292 8.92 -7.11 5.45
C SER A 292 7.58 -7.70 5.92
N GLY A 293 6.75 -8.17 4.99
CA GLY A 293 5.40 -8.64 5.30
C GLY A 293 4.41 -7.51 5.59
N LEU A 294 4.54 -6.39 4.87
CA LEU A 294 3.71 -5.20 5.05
C LEU A 294 2.76 -5.02 3.88
N VAL A 295 1.54 -4.59 4.18
CA VAL A 295 0.59 -4.02 3.22
C VAL A 295 0.44 -2.55 3.60
N ILE A 296 0.67 -1.66 2.64
CA ILE A 296 0.62 -0.21 2.84
C ILE A 296 -0.50 0.33 1.97
N TRP A 297 -1.43 1.06 2.57
CA TRP A 297 -2.41 1.84 1.82
C TRP A 297 -2.13 3.32 1.99
N TYR A 298 -1.88 3.97 0.87
CA TYR A 298 -1.75 5.42 0.77
C TYR A 298 -3.11 6.01 0.40
N TYR A 299 -3.52 7.06 1.10
CA TYR A 299 -4.85 7.63 0.95
C TYR A 299 -4.84 9.16 1.09
N PRO A 300 -5.82 9.87 0.48
CA PRO A 300 -6.09 11.26 0.78
C PRO A 300 -6.71 11.38 2.17
N SER A 301 -6.03 12.05 3.11
CA SER A 301 -6.63 12.38 4.40
C SER A 301 -7.75 13.39 4.25
N ASN A 302 -8.58 13.55 5.28
CA ASN A 302 -9.64 14.54 5.38
C ASN A 302 -9.07 15.97 5.39
N SER A 303 -7.76 16.11 5.61
CA SER A 303 -7.02 17.37 5.46
C SER A 303 -6.69 17.70 4.00
N SER A 304 -6.70 16.70 3.11
CA SER A 304 -6.47 16.83 1.68
C SER A 304 -7.75 17.24 0.96
N THR A 305 -7.85 18.52 0.62
CA THR A 305 -9.06 19.11 0.00
C THR A 305 -9.13 18.91 -1.51
N ASP A 306 -7.99 18.67 -2.17
CA ASP A 306 -7.86 18.42 -3.62
C ASP A 306 -7.82 16.93 -3.98
N GLY A 307 -7.87 16.06 -2.96
CA GLY A 307 -7.77 14.61 -3.12
C GLY A 307 -6.35 14.15 -3.44
N SER A 308 -5.32 14.96 -3.16
CA SER A 308 -3.93 14.53 -3.17
C SER A 308 -3.68 13.49 -2.06
N ILE A 309 -2.91 12.46 -2.36
CA ILE A 309 -2.55 11.43 -1.39
C ILE A 309 -1.47 11.99 -0.48
N ASP A 310 -1.69 11.97 0.83
CA ASP A 310 -0.79 12.57 1.83
C ASP A 310 -0.52 11.67 3.04
N SER A 311 -1.29 10.61 3.22
CA SER A 311 -1.30 9.77 4.42
C SER A 311 -1.17 8.29 4.06
N ALA A 312 -0.68 7.48 5.00
CA ALA A 312 -0.55 6.05 4.78
C ALA A 312 -0.74 5.25 6.08
N ILE A 313 -1.52 4.17 5.96
CA ILE A 313 -1.71 3.17 7.01
C ILE A 313 -1.03 1.88 6.59
N VAL A 314 -0.35 1.24 7.54
CA VAL A 314 0.48 0.06 7.31
C VAL A 314 -0.02 -1.09 8.16
N TYR A 315 -0.21 -2.25 7.55
CA TYR A 315 -0.57 -3.48 8.22
C TYR A 315 0.49 -4.55 8.02
N ASN A 316 0.94 -5.17 9.11
CA ASN A 316 1.83 -6.33 9.04
C ASN A 316 1.01 -7.61 9.21
N TYR A 317 0.82 -8.34 8.11
CA TYR A 317 -0.01 -9.55 8.09
C TYR A 317 0.65 -10.76 8.79
N ARG A 318 1.96 -10.70 9.08
CA ARG A 318 2.66 -11.76 9.83
C ARG A 318 2.52 -11.58 11.34
N ARG A 319 2.30 -10.35 11.81
CA ARG A 319 2.25 -10.00 13.23
C ARG A 319 0.89 -9.54 13.70
N ASN A 320 -0.03 -9.27 12.77
CA ASN A 320 -1.33 -8.67 13.04
C ASN A 320 -1.18 -7.35 13.81
N GLN A 321 -0.30 -6.47 13.30
CA GLN A 321 -0.02 -5.17 13.91
C GLN A 321 -0.15 -4.07 12.87
N TRP A 322 -0.52 -2.89 13.34
CA TRP A 322 -0.72 -1.69 12.51
C TRP A 322 0.33 -0.63 12.80
N GLY A 323 0.56 0.25 11.83
CA GLY A 323 1.43 1.41 11.92
C GLY A 323 1.07 2.48 10.88
N ARG A 324 1.88 3.53 10.81
CA ARG A 324 1.67 4.67 9.89
C ARG A 324 2.97 5.09 9.23
N ALA A 325 2.88 5.50 7.96
CA ALA A 325 4.02 5.96 7.16
C ALA A 325 3.58 7.04 6.16
N ASN A 326 3.00 8.13 6.68
CA ASN A 326 2.36 9.18 5.88
C ASN A 326 3.32 9.77 4.85
N ARG A 327 2.94 9.75 3.57
CA ARG A 327 3.75 10.28 2.48
C ARG A 327 2.87 10.90 1.42
N ARG A 328 3.39 11.94 0.77
CA ARG A 328 2.78 12.51 -0.44
C ARG A 328 3.28 11.77 -1.67
N ILE A 329 2.37 11.10 -2.37
CA ILE A 329 2.71 10.26 -3.52
C ILE A 329 1.69 10.41 -4.66
N GLU A 330 2.07 10.05 -5.87
CA GLU A 330 1.18 9.97 -7.04
C GLU A 330 0.84 8.52 -7.40
N ALA A 331 1.84 7.65 -7.29
CA ALA A 331 1.73 6.23 -7.60
C ALA A 331 2.69 5.39 -6.75
N VAL A 332 2.38 4.10 -6.66
CA VAL A 332 3.27 3.08 -6.10
C VAL A 332 3.86 2.28 -7.23
N ILE A 333 5.06 1.76 -7.03
CA ILE A 333 5.75 0.94 -8.01
C ILE A 333 6.64 -0.07 -7.29
N ASP A 334 6.73 -1.27 -7.86
CA ASP A 334 7.76 -2.22 -7.46
C ASP A 334 9.00 -1.90 -8.29
N TYR A 335 10.11 -1.53 -7.65
CA TYR A 335 11.31 -1.12 -8.36
C TYR A 335 12.39 -2.20 -8.28
N ALA A 336 12.91 -2.60 -9.44
CA ALA A 336 14.15 -3.34 -9.54
C ALA A 336 15.24 -2.40 -10.08
N SER A 337 16.29 -2.18 -9.29
CA SER A 337 17.45 -1.40 -9.73
C SER A 337 18.09 -2.06 -10.96
N ALA A 338 18.57 -1.23 -11.89
CA ALA A 338 19.36 -1.73 -13.01
C ALA A 338 20.71 -2.24 -12.49
N GLN A 339 21.29 -3.24 -13.15
CA GLN A 339 22.60 -3.78 -12.77
C GLN A 339 23.67 -2.68 -12.88
N ILE A 340 24.24 -2.27 -11.74
CA ILE A 340 25.45 -1.45 -11.69
C ILE A 340 26.61 -2.44 -11.56
N THR A 341 27.33 -2.71 -12.64
CA THR A 341 28.60 -3.44 -12.60
C THR A 341 29.74 -2.51 -12.19
N TYR A 342 30.83 -3.09 -11.66
CA TYR A 342 32.05 -2.33 -11.33
C TYR A 342 32.54 -1.50 -12.52
N ASP A 343 32.47 -2.06 -13.73
CA ASP A 343 32.85 -1.36 -14.96
C ASP A 343 31.91 -0.19 -15.31
N SER A 344 30.60 -0.31 -15.02
CA SER A 344 29.63 0.77 -15.27
C SER A 344 29.63 1.87 -14.19
N LEU A 345 30.22 1.62 -13.02
CA LEU A 345 30.18 2.54 -11.89
C LEU A 345 30.85 3.88 -12.22
N GLY A 346 31.97 3.85 -12.97
CA GLY A 346 32.68 5.05 -13.43
C GLY A 346 31.98 5.81 -14.56
N ASP A 347 31.07 5.15 -15.29
CA ASP A 347 30.22 5.79 -16.30
C ASP A 347 28.94 6.39 -15.69
N LEU A 348 28.47 5.81 -14.58
CA LEU A 348 27.26 6.21 -13.86
C LEU A 348 27.51 7.34 -12.85
N TYR A 349 28.68 7.36 -12.21
CA TYR A 349 29.06 8.35 -11.20
C TYR A 349 30.50 8.83 -11.44
N ALA A 350 30.65 10.12 -11.75
CA ALA A 350 31.93 10.71 -12.12
C ALA A 350 32.93 10.78 -10.95
N THR A 351 32.42 10.94 -9.72
CA THR A 351 33.23 10.93 -8.50
C THR A 351 32.56 10.11 -7.41
N TYR A 352 33.35 9.69 -6.41
CA TYR A 352 32.85 8.96 -5.24
C TYR A 352 31.81 9.77 -4.44
N GLU A 353 31.91 11.10 -4.47
CA GLU A 353 30.99 12.01 -3.77
C GLU A 353 29.60 12.09 -4.44
N ASP A 354 29.47 11.63 -5.70
CA ASP A 354 28.21 11.64 -6.45
C ASP A 354 27.34 10.39 -6.18
N LEU A 355 27.84 9.43 -5.38
CA LEU A 355 27.09 8.22 -5.04
C LEU A 355 25.88 8.57 -4.16
N PRO A 356 24.68 8.01 -4.46
CA PRO A 356 23.51 8.21 -3.64
C PRO A 356 23.76 7.65 -2.23
N GLN A 357 23.30 8.38 -1.21
CA GLN A 357 23.45 8.05 0.22
C GLN A 357 22.53 6.87 0.61
N ILE A 358 22.81 5.69 0.04
CA ILE A 358 22.08 4.44 0.26
C ILE A 358 22.95 3.55 1.16
N PRO A 359 22.40 2.95 2.23
CA PRO A 359 23.16 2.02 3.07
C PRO A 359 23.85 0.93 2.25
N TYR A 360 25.11 0.58 2.57
CA TYR A 360 25.88 -0.42 1.80
C TYR A 360 25.22 -1.81 1.75
N ASP A 361 24.46 -2.17 2.79
CA ASP A 361 23.71 -3.43 2.89
C ASP A 361 22.28 -3.31 2.33
N SER A 362 21.97 -2.21 1.63
CA SER A 362 20.67 -2.05 1.00
C SER A 362 20.50 -3.07 -0.13
N PRO A 363 19.34 -3.74 -0.21
CA PRO A 363 18.97 -4.56 -1.36
C PRO A 363 19.00 -3.80 -2.69
N PHE A 364 19.01 -2.47 -2.68
CA PHE A 364 19.23 -1.64 -3.87
C PHE A 364 20.53 -1.98 -4.61
N TRP A 365 21.61 -2.29 -3.88
CA TRP A 365 22.91 -2.67 -4.44
C TRP A 365 22.95 -4.12 -4.93
N LEU A 366 22.02 -4.95 -4.46
CA LEU A 366 21.88 -6.34 -4.86
C LEU A 366 21.00 -6.41 -6.11
N SER A 367 21.65 -6.69 -7.25
CA SER A 367 20.98 -6.95 -8.54
C SER A 367 19.75 -7.86 -8.35
N ALA A 368 18.65 -7.48 -9.01
CA ALA A 368 17.41 -8.26 -9.15
C ALA A 368 16.50 -8.40 -7.91
N SER A 369 16.80 -7.77 -6.76
CA SER A 369 15.80 -7.69 -5.69
C SER A 369 14.76 -6.62 -6.01
N VAL A 370 13.49 -7.01 -6.05
CA VAL A 370 12.37 -6.08 -6.22
C VAL A 370 12.10 -5.43 -4.87
N VAL A 371 12.20 -4.10 -4.83
CA VAL A 371 12.03 -3.30 -3.63
C VAL A 371 10.80 -2.40 -3.82
N PRO A 372 9.96 -2.23 -2.78
CA PRO A 372 8.90 -1.24 -2.80
C PRO A 372 9.43 0.17 -3.08
N ALA A 373 8.82 0.85 -4.03
CA ALA A 373 9.13 2.22 -4.40
C ALA A 373 7.84 3.03 -4.60
N ILE A 374 8.00 4.34 -4.66
CA ILE A 374 6.91 5.30 -4.83
C ILE A 374 7.30 6.32 -5.90
N VAL A 375 6.30 6.93 -6.50
CA VAL A 375 6.47 8.14 -7.31
C VAL A 375 6.05 9.33 -6.46
N GLY A 376 6.98 10.25 -6.22
CA GLY A 376 6.74 11.48 -5.49
C GLY A 376 5.95 12.49 -6.32
N VAL A 377 5.52 13.57 -5.67
CA VAL A 377 4.87 14.73 -6.32
C VAL A 377 5.81 15.54 -7.23
N ASP A 378 7.10 15.21 -7.21
CA ASP A 378 8.13 15.70 -8.12
C ASP A 378 8.25 14.86 -9.41
N HIS A 379 7.32 13.92 -9.61
CA HIS A 379 7.28 12.97 -10.72
C HIS A 379 8.53 12.09 -10.82
N LYS A 380 9.23 11.88 -9.70
CA LYS A 380 10.41 11.00 -9.63
C LYS A 380 10.13 9.71 -8.90
N VAL A 381 10.82 8.66 -9.32
CA VAL A 381 10.78 7.35 -8.66
C VAL A 381 11.76 7.35 -7.49
N ALA A 382 11.26 7.02 -6.29
CA ALA A 382 12.06 6.89 -5.09
C ALA A 382 11.86 5.52 -4.44
N SER A 383 12.95 4.82 -4.12
CA SER A 383 12.92 3.54 -3.41
C SER A 383 12.75 3.74 -1.91
N LEU A 384 12.12 2.79 -1.22
CA LEU A 384 11.91 2.84 0.23
C LEU A 384 13.01 2.09 1.00
N THR A 385 14.28 2.44 0.73
CA THR A 385 15.46 1.77 1.32
C THR A 385 16.38 2.69 2.11
N GLY A 386 15.98 3.94 2.32
CA GLY A 386 16.76 4.87 3.13
C GLY A 386 16.74 4.49 4.61
N ASP A 387 17.56 5.18 5.38
CA ASP A 387 17.54 5.09 6.84
C ASP A 387 16.17 5.46 7.42
N GLY A 388 15.95 5.11 8.69
CA GLY A 388 14.76 5.43 9.44
C GLY A 388 14.43 6.92 9.41
N GLU A 389 13.21 7.21 8.99
CA GLU A 389 12.61 8.53 9.04
C GLU A 389 12.36 8.95 10.50
N GLU A 390 12.25 10.25 10.75
CA GLU A 390 11.91 10.72 12.08
C GLU A 390 10.54 10.16 12.47
N SER A 391 10.54 9.38 13.54
CA SER A 391 9.37 8.57 13.93
C SER A 391 8.86 9.00 15.29
N MET A 392 7.55 8.90 15.47
CA MET A 392 6.87 9.25 16.71
C MET A 392 5.98 8.09 17.15
N ALA A 393 5.99 7.82 18.46
CA ALA A 393 5.07 6.90 19.12
C ALA A 393 4.44 7.59 20.34
N MET A 394 3.12 7.65 20.38
CA MET A 394 2.35 8.04 21.56
C MET A 394 1.81 6.79 22.24
N THR A 395 2.26 6.57 23.48
CA THR A 395 1.76 5.49 24.34
C THR A 395 0.28 5.68 24.69
N GLY A 396 -0.36 4.61 25.13
CA GLY A 396 -1.61 4.70 25.90
C GLY A 396 -1.43 5.34 27.28
N ASP A 397 -2.53 5.41 28.01
CA ASP A 397 -2.56 5.86 29.39
C ASP A 397 -2.07 4.74 30.32
N PHE A 398 -1.16 5.08 31.22
CA PHE A 398 -0.72 4.21 32.30
C PHE A 398 -0.85 4.94 33.64
N GLY A 399 -1.37 4.24 34.64
CA GLY A 399 -1.82 4.84 35.88
C GLY A 399 -2.97 4.06 36.49
N ASP A 400 -3.74 4.72 37.36
CA ASP A 400 -4.89 4.14 38.05
C ASP A 400 -5.97 5.21 38.33
N ASP A 401 -7.22 4.77 38.43
CA ASP A 401 -8.37 5.63 38.74
C ASP A 401 -8.41 6.02 40.24
N TRP A 402 -7.91 5.14 41.11
CA TRP A 402 -7.99 5.34 42.56
C TRP A 402 -6.81 6.13 43.09
N GLN A 403 -5.59 5.74 42.71
CA GLN A 403 -4.37 6.28 43.30
C GLN A 403 -3.67 7.30 42.41
N TYR A 404 -3.13 8.35 43.04
CA TYR A 404 -2.14 9.23 42.39
C TYR A 404 -0.78 8.53 42.41
N SER A 405 -0.07 8.61 41.28
CA SER A 405 1.27 8.08 41.14
C SER A 405 2.23 9.14 40.58
N THR A 406 3.42 9.22 41.16
CA THR A 406 4.54 9.96 40.60
C THR A 406 5.27 9.10 39.57
N LEU A 407 5.22 9.52 38.30
CA LEU A 407 6.08 9.02 37.24
C LEU A 407 7.49 9.56 37.44
N GLN A 408 8.48 8.67 37.57
CA GLN A 408 9.90 8.98 37.78
C GLN A 408 10.74 8.78 36.52
N GLY A 409 10.21 8.06 35.53
CA GLY A 409 10.90 7.83 34.28
C GLY A 409 10.22 6.76 33.44
N VAL A 410 10.56 6.72 32.16
CA VAL A 410 10.09 5.70 31.22
C VAL A 410 11.29 5.02 30.59
N ARG A 411 11.50 3.73 30.89
CA ARG A 411 12.57 2.94 30.30
C ARG A 411 12.07 2.26 29.03
N LEU A 412 12.85 2.33 27.96
CA LEU A 412 12.52 1.69 26.69
C LEU A 412 13.34 0.43 26.48
N ARG A 413 12.79 -0.49 25.69
CA ARG A 413 13.55 -1.62 25.14
C ARG A 413 13.56 -1.54 23.64
N PHE A 414 14.78 -1.43 23.13
CA PHE A 414 15.05 -1.43 21.70
C PHE A 414 15.64 -2.77 21.28
N ALA A 415 15.22 -3.27 20.11
CA ALA A 415 16.01 -4.23 19.34
C ALA A 415 17.18 -3.54 18.64
N GLN A 416 16.96 -2.30 18.20
CA GLN A 416 17.95 -1.42 17.60
C GLN A 416 17.78 -0.01 18.16
N ASN A 417 18.83 0.53 18.76
CA ASN A 417 18.80 1.85 19.38
C ASN A 417 18.71 2.96 18.32
N PRO A 418 17.91 4.01 18.58
CA PRO A 418 17.84 5.19 17.72
C PRO A 418 19.14 6.01 17.79
N ALA A 419 19.33 6.94 16.85
CA ALA A 419 20.43 7.89 16.88
C ALA A 419 20.22 8.95 17.98
N THR A 420 19.01 9.51 18.05
CA THR A 420 18.56 10.36 19.17
C THR A 420 17.12 10.01 19.53
N GLY A 421 16.72 10.36 20.76
CA GLY A 421 15.33 10.24 21.19
C GLY A 421 14.93 11.38 22.13
N ALA A 422 13.69 11.83 22.03
CA ALA A 422 13.08 12.79 22.93
C ALA A 422 11.71 12.29 23.40
N CYS A 423 11.25 12.80 24.53
CA CYS A 423 9.97 12.44 25.12
C CYS A 423 9.27 13.68 25.64
N GLN A 424 7.99 13.83 25.30
CA GLN A 424 7.07 14.77 25.93
C GLN A 424 6.04 13.95 26.72
N THR A 425 5.97 14.17 28.02
CA THR A 425 4.94 13.54 28.85
C THR A 425 3.67 14.38 28.87
N PHE A 426 2.56 13.70 29.12
CA PHE A 426 1.23 14.26 29.34
C PHE A 426 0.60 13.54 30.53
N HIS A 427 -0.39 14.18 31.14
CA HIS A 427 -1.07 13.62 32.30
C HIS A 427 -2.50 14.14 32.36
N HIS A 428 -3.36 13.42 33.09
CA HIS A 428 -4.74 13.82 33.31
C HIS A 428 -5.32 13.19 34.58
N SER A 429 -6.48 13.68 35.02
CA SER A 429 -7.11 13.32 36.31
C SER A 429 -8.06 12.12 36.23
N GLY A 430 -8.34 11.63 35.03
CA GLY A 430 -9.26 10.53 34.75
C GLY A 430 -9.46 10.36 33.24
N VAL A 431 -9.61 9.11 32.80
CA VAL A 431 -9.71 8.77 31.37
C VAL A 431 -10.84 9.57 30.70
N GLY A 432 -10.49 10.25 29.60
CA GLY A 432 -11.41 11.11 28.85
C GLY A 432 -11.40 12.59 29.27
N THR A 433 -10.64 12.99 30.29
CA THR A 433 -10.35 14.40 30.55
C THR A 433 -9.24 14.92 29.62
N PRO A 434 -9.20 16.23 29.32
CA PRO A 434 -8.15 16.80 28.46
C PRO A 434 -6.75 16.49 28.98
N LEU A 435 -5.84 16.14 28.06
CA LEU A 435 -4.44 15.89 28.38
C LEU A 435 -3.72 17.22 28.70
N GLU A 436 -3.07 17.28 29.85
CA GLU A 436 -2.20 18.39 30.26
C GLU A 436 -0.73 18.08 29.94
N ILE A 437 -0.03 19.08 29.41
CA ILE A 437 1.39 18.97 29.06
C ILE A 437 2.22 18.79 30.33
N GLY A 438 3.03 17.74 30.34
CA GLY A 438 3.98 17.41 31.40
C GLY A 438 5.41 17.84 31.08
N VAL A 439 6.37 17.17 31.72
CA VAL A 439 7.80 17.45 31.58
C VAL A 439 8.36 16.78 30.33
N ALA A 440 9.21 17.50 29.59
CA ALA A 440 9.98 16.95 28.48
C ALA A 440 11.31 16.36 28.95
N SER A 441 11.81 15.35 28.25
CA SER A 441 13.08 14.69 28.54
C SER A 441 13.75 14.20 27.26
N VAL A 442 15.04 13.90 27.35
CA VAL A 442 15.84 13.34 26.25
C VAL A 442 16.30 11.94 26.61
N LEU A 443 16.50 11.12 25.60
CA LEU A 443 16.88 9.72 25.80
C LEU A 443 18.29 9.67 26.38
N ALA A 444 18.42 9.10 27.59
CA ALA A 444 19.69 8.87 28.25
C ALA A 444 19.67 7.49 28.92
N ASP A 445 20.71 6.68 28.72
CA ASP A 445 20.78 5.30 29.28
C ASP A 445 19.53 4.43 28.98
N GLY A 446 18.96 4.60 27.78
CA GLY A 446 17.76 3.86 27.35
C GLY A 446 16.47 4.22 28.10
N LYS A 447 16.44 5.36 28.80
CA LYS A 447 15.28 5.86 29.52
C LYS A 447 15.08 7.36 29.31
N PHE A 448 13.88 7.81 29.64
CA PHE A 448 13.52 9.22 29.80
C PHE A 448 13.31 9.49 31.28
N ASP A 449 14.13 10.35 31.86
CA ASP A 449 13.95 10.79 33.25
C ASP A 449 12.97 11.95 33.27
N VAL A 450 11.84 11.76 33.96
CA VAL A 450 10.72 12.72 34.06
C VAL A 450 10.16 12.65 35.47
N LEU A 451 9.59 13.74 35.98
CA LEU A 451 8.99 13.75 37.30
C LEU A 451 7.65 14.47 37.31
N ARG A 452 6.55 13.72 37.47
CA ARG A 452 5.19 14.28 37.56
C ARG A 452 4.29 13.37 38.37
N SER A 453 3.49 13.96 39.26
CA SER A 453 2.39 13.29 39.96
C SER A 453 1.07 13.51 39.21
N ALA A 454 0.36 12.42 38.94
CA ALA A 454 -0.99 12.40 38.39
C ALA A 454 -1.62 11.01 38.56
N ARG A 455 -2.91 10.88 38.22
CA ARG A 455 -3.57 9.56 38.16
C ARG A 455 -3.16 8.78 36.92
N PHE A 456 -3.26 9.42 35.77
CA PHE A 456 -2.84 8.85 34.49
C PHE A 456 -1.73 9.68 33.87
N HIS A 457 -0.81 8.96 33.24
CA HIS A 457 0.32 9.49 32.50
C HIS A 457 0.31 8.94 31.08
N ARG A 458 0.83 9.73 30.16
CA ARG A 458 1.07 9.36 28.77
C ARG A 458 2.41 9.93 28.33
N ALA A 459 3.08 9.25 27.42
CA ALA A 459 4.34 9.68 26.84
C ALA A 459 4.27 9.65 25.31
N GLN A 460 4.62 10.77 24.68
CA GLN A 460 4.93 10.87 23.27
C GLN A 460 6.44 10.85 23.10
N MET A 461 6.94 9.90 22.32
CA MET A 461 8.36 9.68 22.11
C MET A 461 8.68 9.92 20.65
N THR A 462 9.71 10.70 20.37
CA THR A 462 10.22 10.94 19.02
C THR A 462 11.64 10.39 18.89
N PHE A 463 11.95 9.81 17.73
CA PHE A 463 13.22 9.15 17.47
C PHE A 463 13.76 9.54 16.10
N THR A 464 15.09 9.64 15.99
CA THR A 464 15.77 9.83 14.70
C THR A 464 16.63 8.62 14.35
N GLY A 465 16.79 8.40 13.03
CA GLY A 465 17.58 7.30 12.48
C GLY A 465 16.89 5.94 12.57
N ASN A 466 17.65 4.90 12.21
CA ASN A 466 17.16 3.52 12.29
C ASN A 466 16.87 3.14 13.75
N MET A 467 15.67 2.66 14.02
CA MET A 467 15.27 2.20 15.35
C MET A 467 14.27 1.06 15.27
N GLU A 468 14.28 0.19 16.27
CA GLU A 468 13.22 -0.80 16.48
C GLU A 468 12.87 -0.91 17.97
N LEU A 469 11.68 -0.45 18.34
CA LEU A 469 11.14 -0.31 19.68
C LEU A 469 10.23 -1.51 20.01
N ILE A 470 10.57 -2.27 21.04
CA ILE A 470 9.83 -3.48 21.45
C ILE A 470 8.76 -3.15 22.50
N GLY A 471 9.10 -2.29 23.46
CA GLY A 471 8.26 -2.04 24.62
C GLY A 471 8.81 -0.95 25.51
N PHE A 472 8.04 -0.65 26.55
CA PHE A 472 8.37 0.36 27.55
C PHE A 472 8.02 -0.09 28.96
N GLU A 473 8.64 0.54 29.95
CA GLU A 473 8.40 0.31 31.36
C GLU A 473 8.37 1.66 32.10
N PRO A 474 7.18 2.16 32.46
CA PRO A 474 7.08 3.36 33.28
C PRO A 474 7.45 3.01 34.73
N ARG A 475 8.35 3.80 35.32
CA ARG A 475 8.69 3.73 36.73
C ARG A 475 7.76 4.67 37.49
N MET A 476 6.78 4.11 38.18
CA MET A 476 5.79 4.86 38.95
C MET A 476 5.90 4.53 40.44
N GLN A 477 5.67 5.52 41.30
CA GLN A 477 5.60 5.38 42.75
C GLN A 477 4.28 5.98 43.24
N ALA A 478 3.53 5.26 44.07
CA ALA A 478 2.30 5.78 44.67
C ALA A 478 2.61 6.97 45.61
N ASP A 479 1.79 8.01 45.55
CA ASP A 479 2.02 9.27 46.29
C ASP A 479 1.62 9.20 47.78
N GLY A 480 1.13 8.04 48.23
CA GLY A 480 0.62 7.80 49.57
C GLY A 480 -0.91 7.82 49.64
N GLU A 481 -1.49 7.00 50.51
CA GLU A 481 -2.92 7.01 50.79
C GLU A 481 -3.27 8.16 51.72
N ARG A 482 -4.42 8.78 51.50
CA ARG A 482 -4.89 9.94 52.25
C ARG A 482 -5.55 9.55 53.56
#